data_AF-B0TXD2-F1
#
_entry.id   AF-B0TXD2-F1
#
_cell.length_a   1.000
_cell.length_b   1.000
_cell.length_c   1.000
_cell.angle_alpha   90.00
_cell.angle_beta   90.00
_cell.angle_gamma   90.00
#
_symmetry.space_group_name_H-M   'P 1'
#
loop_
_entity.id
_entity.type
_entity.pdbx_description
1 polymer ?
#
loop_
_entity_poly.entity_id
_entity_poly.type
_entity_poly.pdbx_seq_one_letter_code
_entity_poly.pdbx_strand_id
1 'polypeptide(L)' 'MSKVFIIAEAGVNHNGSIELAKKMIDVAVESGADAVKFQTFKTENLVSKKAEKAEYQKNNTESNESQYDMIKKT' A
#
# COMPACT_ATOMS: atom_id res chain seq x y z
N MET A 1 -9.65 30.40 -11.11
CA MET A 1 -9.77 29.16 -10.32
C MET A 1 -8.47 28.39 -10.44
N SER A 2 -7.91 27.90 -9.34
CA SER A 2 -6.77 26.98 -9.37
C SER A 2 -7.23 25.58 -9.79
N LYS A 3 -6.43 24.88 -10.61
CA LYS A 3 -6.68 23.48 -10.98
C LYS A 3 -6.71 22.61 -9.70
N VAL A 4 -7.64 21.67 -9.62
CA VAL A 4 -7.64 20.63 -8.57
C VAL A 4 -6.42 19.73 -8.78
N PHE A 5 -5.64 19.49 -7.73
CA PHE A 5 -4.48 18.60 -7.75
C PHE A 5 -4.89 17.20 -7.31
N ILE A 6 -4.72 16.20 -8.19
CA ILE A 6 -5.16 14.82 -7.96
C ILE A 6 -3.94 13.95 -7.61
N ILE A 7 -4.03 13.27 -6.47
CA ILE A 7 -3.00 12.32 -6.01
C ILE A 7 -3.56 10.90 -6.10
N ALA A 8 -2.94 10.05 -6.92
CA ALA A 8 -3.20 8.61 -6.93
C ALA A 8 -2.50 7.95 -5.73
N GLU A 9 -3.26 7.45 -4.76
CA GLU A 9 -2.71 6.75 -3.58
C GLU A 9 -2.39 5.29 -3.93
N ALA A 10 -1.12 4.98 -4.15
CA ALA A 10 -0.64 3.60 -4.31
C ALA A 10 -0.49 2.90 -2.95
N GLY A 11 -0.16 3.65 -1.89
CA GLY A 11 -0.04 3.10 -0.53
C GLY A 11 1.01 1.99 -0.44
N VAL A 12 0.58 0.81 0.02
CA VAL A 12 1.39 -0.43 0.11
C VAL A 12 1.00 -1.48 -0.94
N ASN A 13 0.17 -1.10 -1.92
CA ASN A 13 -0.44 -2.04 -2.87
C ASN A 13 0.56 -2.68 -3.86
N HIS A 14 1.82 -2.25 -3.83
CA HIS A 14 2.91 -2.84 -4.61
C HIS A 14 3.41 -4.18 -4.06
N ASN A 15 2.98 -4.59 -2.84
CA ASN A 15 3.29 -5.90 -2.26
C ASN A 15 4.79 -6.27 -2.28
N GLY A 16 5.68 -5.34 -1.93
CA GLY A 16 7.13 -5.58 -1.96
C GLY A 16 7.77 -5.61 -3.35
N SER A 17 6.98 -5.49 -4.43
CA SER A 17 7.48 -5.58 -5.79
C SER A 17 7.77 -4.21 -6.40
N ILE A 18 9.05 -3.95 -6.67
CA ILE A 18 9.49 -2.73 -7.36
C ILE A 18 8.92 -2.64 -8.79
N GLU A 19 8.77 -3.78 -9.47
CA GLU A 19 8.21 -3.83 -10.81
C GLU A 19 6.71 -3.50 -10.81
N LEU A 20 5.98 -3.94 -9.78
CA LEU A 20 4.58 -3.53 -9.61
C LEU A 20 4.47 -2.04 -9.26
N ALA A 21 5.36 -1.52 -8.42
CA ALA A 21 5.40 -0.09 -8.09
C ALA A 21 5.62 0.78 -9.34
N LYS A 22 6.53 0.38 -10.26
CA LYS A 22 6.72 1.08 -11.54
C LYS A 22 5.47 1.07 -12.40
N LYS A 23 4.81 -0.10 -12.55
CA LYS A 23 3.54 -0.21 -13.29
C LYS A 23 2.45 0.68 -12.71
N MET A 24 2.40 0.84 -11.38
CA MET A 24 1.45 1.75 -10.73
C MET A 24 1.72 3.22 -11.09
N ILE A 25 2.99 3.61 -11.26
CA ILE A 25 3.35 4.95 -11.75
C ILE A 25 2.87 5.13 -13.18
N ASP A 26 3.11 4.15 -14.05
CA ASP A 26 2.66 4.19 -15.45
C ASP A 26 1.13 4.40 -15.55
N VAL A 27 0.36 3.60 -14.79
CA VAL A 27 -1.11 3.71 -14.75
C VAL A 27 -1.57 5.05 -14.16
N ALA A 28 -0.87 5.60 -13.16
CA ALA A 28 -1.21 6.89 -12.58
C ALA A 28 -1.03 8.03 -13.61
N VAL A 29 0.03 7.96 -14.43
CA VAL A 29 0.28 8.89 -15.53
C VAL A 29 -0.79 8.74 -16.61
N GLU A 30 -1.09 7.51 -17.04
CA GLU A 30 -2.13 7.22 -18.03
C GLU A 30 -3.53 7.69 -17.58
N SER A 31 -3.80 7.65 -16.28
CA SER A 31 -5.05 8.10 -15.67
C SER A 31 -5.13 9.63 -15.50
N GLY A 32 -4.05 10.37 -15.77
CA GLY A 32 -4.01 11.83 -15.65
C GLY A 32 -3.89 12.35 -14.22
N ALA A 33 -3.37 11.55 -13.27
CA ALA A 33 -3.07 12.03 -11.93
C ALA A 33 -1.88 13.02 -11.96
N ASP A 34 -1.90 14.02 -11.09
CA ASP A 34 -0.81 14.99 -10.97
C ASP A 34 0.37 14.43 -10.15
N ALA A 35 0.09 13.49 -9.23
CA ALA A 35 1.09 12.78 -8.46
C ALA A 35 0.63 11.37 -8.10
N VAL A 36 1.59 10.50 -7.77
CA VAL A 36 1.36 9.19 -7.15
C VAL A 36 2.04 9.15 -5.79
N LYS A 37 1.35 8.65 -4.77
CA LYS A 37 1.85 8.61 -3.39
C LYS A 37 2.01 7.17 -2.91
N PHE A 38 3.19 6.88 -2.36
CA PHE A 38 3.54 5.63 -1.71
C PHE A 38 3.68 5.84 -0.20
N GLN A 39 3.54 4.77 0.57
CA GLN A 39 3.76 4.80 2.02
C GLN A 39 5.14 4.24 2.35
N THR A 40 5.87 4.94 3.21
CA THR A 40 7.17 4.48 3.73
C THR A 40 7.10 4.38 5.25
N PHE A 41 7.46 3.22 5.80
CA PHE A 41 7.52 3.00 7.23
C PHE A 41 8.47 1.83 7.53
N LYS A 42 8.92 1.75 8.78
CA LYS A 42 9.49 0.53 9.35
C LYS A 42 8.39 -0.17 10.14
N THR A 43 8.05 -1.40 9.80
CA THR A 43 6.93 -2.14 10.43
C THR A 43 7.05 -2.15 11.96
N GLU A 44 8.26 -2.33 12.48
CA GLU A 44 8.58 -2.32 13.92
C GLU A 44 8.26 -0.99 14.63
N ASN A 45 8.21 0.11 13.90
CA ASN A 45 7.93 1.43 14.46
C ASN A 45 6.45 1.81 14.36
N LEU A 46 5.65 1.09 13.56
CA LEU A 46 4.28 1.46 13.23
C LEU A 46 3.25 0.44 13.72
N VAL A 47 3.58 -0.85 13.70
CA VAL A 47 2.62 -1.93 13.91
C VAL A 47 3.02 -2.77 15.11
N SER A 48 2.07 -3.01 16.01
CA SER A 48 2.27 -3.96 17.11
C SER A 48 2.32 -5.39 16.57
N LYS A 49 3.20 -6.23 17.12
CA LYS A 49 3.22 -7.68 16.84
C LYS A 49 1.90 -8.39 17.20
N LYS A 50 1.07 -7.76 18.04
CA LYS A 50 -0.27 -8.26 18.43
C LYS A 50 -1.39 -7.65 17.59
N ALA A 51 -1.08 -6.81 16.61
CA ALA A 51 -2.09 -6.20 15.76
C ALA A 51 -2.82 -7.28 14.98
N GLU A 52 -4.14 -7.32 15.15
CA GLU A 52 -4.98 -8.20 14.35
C GLU A 52 -5.14 -7.65 12.94
N LYS A 53 -5.34 -8.56 11.99
CA LYS A 53 -5.74 -8.21 10.63
C LYS A 53 -7.10 -7.50 10.62
N ALA A 54 -7.31 -6.61 9.67
CA ALA A 54 -8.65 -6.10 9.41
C ALA A 54 -9.57 -7.24 8.95
N GLU A 55 -10.88 -7.11 9.19
CA GLU A 55 -11.85 -8.18 8.92
C GLU A 55 -11.83 -8.66 7.45
N TYR A 56 -11.75 -7.74 6.49
CA TYR A 56 -11.64 -8.10 5.07
C TYR A 56 -10.34 -8.86 4.74
N GLN A 57 -9.26 -8.62 5.49
CA GLN A 57 -7.99 -9.33 5.33
C GLN A 57 -8.07 -10.73 5.92
N LYS A 58 -8.77 -10.89 7.05
CA LYS A 58 -9.08 -12.21 7.63
C LYS A 58 -9.89 -13.07 6.65
N ASN A 59 -10.85 -12.46 5.93
CA ASN A 59 -11.71 -13.17 4.99
C ASN A 59 -11.01 -13.54 3.67
N ASN A 60 -10.02 -12.74 3.23
CA ASN A 60 -9.37 -12.89 1.93
C ASN A 60 -7.98 -13.55 2.00
N THR A 61 -7.47 -13.86 3.20
CA THR A 61 -6.15 -14.48 3.37
C THR A 61 -6.26 -15.70 4.29
N GLU A 62 -5.79 -16.86 3.83
CA GLU A 62 -5.90 -18.13 4.58
C GLU A 62 -4.82 -18.29 5.68
N SER A 63 -3.91 -17.33 5.82
CA SER A 63 -2.75 -17.47 6.69
C SER A 63 -3.05 -17.04 8.14
N ASN A 64 -2.55 -17.83 9.09
CA ASN A 64 -2.45 -17.48 10.52
C ASN A 64 -1.41 -16.37 10.80
N GLU A 65 -0.92 -15.67 9.78
CA GLU A 65 0.06 -14.60 9.96
C GLU A 65 -0.57 -13.37 10.62
N SER A 66 0.19 -12.66 11.44
CA SER A 66 -0.28 -11.42 12.06
C SER A 66 -0.32 -10.27 11.04
N GLN A 67 -1.01 -9.17 11.39
CA GLN A 67 -0.96 -7.96 10.57
C GLN A 67 0.48 -7.44 10.42
N TYR A 68 1.29 -7.60 11.48
CA TYR A 68 2.70 -7.25 11.48
C TYR A 68 3.48 -8.04 10.40
N ASP A 69 3.28 -9.36 10.34
CA ASP A 69 4.01 -10.23 9.40
C ASP A 69 3.65 -9.93 7.95
N MET A 70 2.37 -9.62 7.69
CA MET A 70 1.89 -9.24 6.36
C MET A 70 2.50 -7.92 5.90
N ILE A 71 2.50 -6.89 6.76
CA ILE A 71 3.05 -5.56 6.46
C ILE A 71 4.59 -5.59 6.40
N LYS A 72 5.26 -6.54 7.06
CA LYS A 72 6.72 -6.69 6.97
C LYS A 72 7.19 -7.17 5.58
N LYS A 73 6.28 -7.74 4.79
CA LYS A 73 6.55 -8.30 3.45
C LYS A 73 6.29 -7.29 2.31
N THR A 74 5.58 -6.19 2.59
CA THR A 74 5.30 -5.14 1.61
C THR A 74 6.49 -4.25 1.32
#